data_AF-A0A433BD23-F1
#
_entry.id   AF-A0A433BD23-F1
#
_cell.length_a   1.000
_cell.length_b   1.000
_cell.length_c   1.000
_cell.angle_alpha   90.00
_cell.angle_beta   90.00
_cell.angle_gamma   90.00
#
_symmetry.space_group_name_H-M   'P 1'
#
loop_
_entity.id
_entity.type
_entity.pdbx_description
1 polymer ?
#
loop_
_entity_poly.entity_id
_entity_poly.type
_entity_poly.pdbx_seq_one_letter_code
_entity_poly.pdbx_strand_id
1 'polypeptide(L)'
;MRRRQALQAGGVVLLMGLSELAWGASIVAVRVWPAPDYSRVTIESDGALTARQTFVANPPRLAVDIDGIEMNPALRELVAKVKADDPFISGIR
;
A
#
# COMPACT_ATOMS: atom_id res chain seq x y z
N MET A 1 -16.08 36.92 -26.98
CA MET A 1 -14.99 36.00 -26.58
C MET A 1 -14.60 35.15 -27.79
N ARG A 2 -13.30 35.05 -28.14
CA ARG A 2 -12.85 34.38 -29.39
C ARG A 2 -12.82 32.86 -29.20
N ARG A 3 -13.47 32.11 -30.09
CA ARG A 3 -13.57 30.62 -30.11
C ARG A 3 -12.24 29.90 -29.83
N ARG A 4 -11.13 30.47 -30.31
CA ARG A 4 -9.77 29.95 -30.12
C ARG A 4 -9.27 30.01 -28.67
N GLN A 5 -9.65 31.04 -27.90
CA GLN A 5 -9.30 31.16 -26.48
C GLN A 5 -10.05 30.12 -25.64
N ALA A 6 -11.32 29.85 -25.97
CA ALA A 6 -12.09 28.80 -25.32
C ALA A 6 -11.51 27.40 -25.58
N LEU A 7 -11.06 27.13 -26.81
CA LEU A 7 -10.40 25.86 -27.16
C LEU A 7 -9.04 25.70 -26.47
N GLN A 8 -8.24 26.78 -26.38
CA GLN A 8 -6.95 26.75 -25.68
C GLN A 8 -7.12 26.55 -24.17
N ALA A 9 -8.09 27.23 -23.55
CA ALA A 9 -8.38 27.06 -22.12
C ALA A 9 -8.91 25.64 -21.82
N GLY A 10 -9.81 25.11 -22.66
CA GLY A 10 -10.35 23.76 -22.50
C GLY A 10 -9.28 22.66 -22.63
N GLY A 11 -8.34 22.81 -23.56
CA GLY A 11 -7.23 21.86 -23.72
C GLY A 11 -6.31 21.79 -22.48
N VAL A 12 -6.05 22.93 -21.82
CA VAL A 12 -5.24 22.98 -20.60
C VAL A 12 -5.93 22.26 -19.44
N VAL A 13 -7.25 22.44 -19.27
CA VAL A 13 -8.03 21.75 -18.23
C VAL A 13 -8.02 20.23 -18.43
N LEU A 14 -8.17 19.76 -19.68
CA LEU A 14 -8.13 18.33 -20.01
C LEU A 14 -6.76 17.69 -19.71
N LEU A 15 -5.66 18.43 -19.90
CA LEU A 15 -4.31 17.92 -19.62
C LEU A 15 -3.98 17.87 -18.13
N MET A 16 -4.51 18.79 -17.32
CA MET A 16 -4.34 18.78 -15.85
C MET A 16 -5.14 17.67 -15.16
N GLY A 17 -6.27 17.25 -15.71
CA GLY A 17 -7.07 16.15 -15.13
C GLY A 17 -6.42 14.77 -15.24
N LEU A 18 -5.50 14.57 -16.20
CA LEU A 18 -4.83 13.28 -16.39
C LEU A 18 -3.77 12.98 -15.32
N SER A 19 -3.14 14.01 -14.73
CA SER A 19 -2.17 13.81 -13.65
C SER A 19 -2.80 13.29 -12.36
N GLU A 20 -4.11 13.52 -12.16
CA GLU A 20 -4.84 12.99 -11.00
C GLU A 20 -5.22 11.50 -11.17
N LEU A 21 -5.07 10.91 -12.36
CA LEU A 21 -5.41 9.50 -12.62
C LEU A 21 -4.25 8.53 -12.38
N ALA A 22 -3.07 9.03 -12.02
CA ALA A 22 -1.94 8.20 -11.60
C ALA A 22 -2.12 7.76 -10.13
N TRP A 23 -3.18 7.01 -9.84
CA TRP A 23 -3.35 6.37 -8.52
C TRP A 23 -2.59 5.05 -8.51
N GLY A 24 -1.62 4.93 -7.59
CA GLY A 24 -1.01 3.64 -7.27
C GLY A 24 -2.02 2.70 -6.61
N ALA A 25 -1.70 1.40 -6.54
CA ALA A 25 -2.56 0.43 -5.87
C ALA A 25 -2.68 0.82 -4.38
N SER A 26 -3.91 0.97 -3.89
CA SER A 26 -4.19 1.35 -2.51
C SER A 26 -4.42 0.11 -1.66
N ILE A 27 -3.98 0.16 -0.40
CA ILE A 27 -4.27 -0.89 0.57
C ILE A 27 -5.67 -0.68 1.13
N VAL A 28 -6.53 -1.68 0.94
CA VAL A 28 -7.93 -1.67 1.34
C VAL A 28 -8.10 -2.26 2.74
N ALA A 29 -7.38 -3.35 3.03
CA ALA A 29 -7.46 -4.00 4.33
C ALA A 29 -6.17 -4.75 4.67
N VAL A 30 -5.91 -4.88 5.97
CA VAL A 30 -4.88 -5.78 6.47
C VAL A 30 -5.41 -6.58 7.65
N ARG A 31 -5.13 -7.88 7.65
CA ARG A 31 -5.58 -8.83 8.67
C ARG A 31 -4.41 -9.62 9.23
N VAL A 32 -4.41 -9.86 10.54
CA VAL A 32 -3.43 -10.68 11.23
C VAL A 32 -4.16 -11.82 11.95
N TRP A 33 -3.68 -13.04 11.75
CA TRP A 33 -4.22 -14.25 12.35
C TRP A 33 -3.09 -14.99 13.06
N PRO A 34 -2.93 -14.79 14.38
CA PRO A 34 -1.99 -15.55 15.19
C PRO A 34 -2.54 -16.96 15.43
N ALA A 35 -1.74 -17.99 15.17
CA ALA A 35 -2.04 -19.37 15.54
C ALA A 35 -0.76 -20.08 16.04
N PRO A 36 -0.88 -21.18 16.81
CA PRO A 36 0.27 -21.89 17.36
C PRO A 36 1.24 -22.44 16.30
N ASP A 37 0.71 -22.85 15.14
CA ASP A 37 1.50 -23.50 14.09
C ASP A 37 2.03 -22.51 13.04
N TYR A 38 1.39 -21.34 12.90
CA TYR A 38 1.80 -20.27 11.98
C TYR A 38 1.07 -18.96 12.30
N SER A 39 1.68 -17.84 11.93
CA SER A 39 1.01 -16.53 11.90
C SER A 39 0.78 -16.09 10.46
N ARG A 40 -0.45 -15.68 10.14
CA ARG A 40 -0.82 -15.22 8.79
C ARG A 40 -1.08 -13.73 8.79
N VAL A 41 -0.42 -13.02 7.87
CA VAL A 41 -0.68 -11.62 7.56
C VAL A 41 -1.24 -11.55 6.14
N THR A 42 -2.43 -10.98 5.98
CA THR A 42 -3.09 -10.81 4.68
C THR A 42 -3.19 -9.32 4.38
N ILE A 43 -2.65 -8.90 3.23
CA ILE A 43 -2.74 -7.54 2.71
C ILE A 43 -3.65 -7.57 1.49
N GLU A 44 -4.74 -6.83 1.54
CA GLU A 44 -5.73 -6.70 0.45
C GLU A 44 -5.57 -5.33 -0.19
N SER A 45 -5.54 -5.30 -1.53
CA SER A 45 -5.44 -4.09 -2.33
C SER A 45 -6.50 -4.07 -3.42
N ASP A 46 -6.84 -2.86 -3.88
CA ASP A 46 -7.71 -2.64 -5.03
C ASP A 46 -6.99 -2.86 -6.39
N GLY A 47 -5.67 -3.05 -6.37
CA GLY A 47 -4.84 -3.36 -7.51
C GLY A 47 -4.02 -4.65 -7.35
N ALA A 48 -3.37 -5.08 -8.44
CA ALA A 48 -2.47 -6.22 -8.41
C ALA A 48 -1.19 -5.88 -7.62
N LEU A 49 -0.88 -6.66 -6.60
CA LEU A 49 0.31 -6.48 -5.77
C LEU A 49 1.51 -7.23 -6.34
N THR A 50 2.63 -6.53 -6.49
CA THR A 50 3.93 -7.15 -6.73
C THR A 50 4.75 -7.03 -5.46
N ALA A 51 5.08 -8.16 -4.84
CA ALA A 51 5.81 -8.20 -3.57
C ALA A 51 7.09 -9.04 -3.68
N ARG A 52 8.12 -8.61 -2.97
CA ARG A 52 9.40 -9.31 -2.85
C ARG A 52 9.71 -9.54 -1.38
N GLN A 53 10.04 -10.78 -1.04
CA GLN A 53 10.36 -11.18 0.32
C GLN A 53 11.86 -11.36 0.50
N THR A 54 12.40 -10.78 1.57
CA THR A 54 13.82 -10.88 1.93
C THR A 54 13.95 -11.23 3.40
N PHE A 55 14.63 -12.33 3.70
CA PHE A 55 14.96 -12.67 5.08
C PHE A 55 16.27 -11.97 5.48
N VAL A 56 16.27 -11.30 6.64
CA VAL A 56 17.45 -10.66 7.21
C VAL A 56 17.75 -11.28 8.57
N ALA A 57 18.94 -11.84 8.73
CA ALA A 57 19.23 -12.74 9.85
C ALA A 57 19.46 -12.08 11.22
N ASN A 58 19.88 -10.81 11.28
CA ASN A 58 20.26 -10.14 12.54
C ASN A 58 19.66 -8.73 12.71
N PRO A 59 18.74 -8.51 13.67
CA PRO A 59 17.86 -9.55 14.25
C PRO A 59 17.01 -10.21 13.14
N PRO A 60 16.56 -11.47 13.32
CA PRO A 60 15.81 -12.21 12.32
C PRO A 60 14.51 -11.49 12.00
N ARG A 61 14.36 -11.07 10.74
CA ARG A 61 13.17 -10.36 10.24
C ARG A 61 12.88 -10.74 8.81
N LEU A 62 11.60 -10.74 8.46
CA LEU A 62 11.12 -10.87 7.09
C LEU A 62 10.77 -9.47 6.58
N ALA A 63 11.54 -8.96 5.63
CA ALA A 63 11.19 -7.75 4.90
C ALA A 63 10.33 -8.13 3.70
N VAL A 64 9.20 -7.44 3.52
CA VAL A 64 8.31 -7.60 2.37
C VAL A 64 8.20 -6.25 1.68
N ASP A 65 8.90 -6.11 0.56
CA ASP A 65 8.85 -4.91 -0.26
C ASP A 65 7.67 -5.05 -1.23
N ILE A 66 6.78 -4.06 -1.28
CA ILE A 66 5.63 -4.05 -2.20
C ILE A 66 5.77 -2.87 -3.15
N ASP A 67 5.87 -3.18 -4.44
CA ASP A 67 6.08 -2.19 -5.50
C ASP A 67 4.74 -1.55 -5.91
N GLY A 68 4.75 -0.26 -6.23
CA GLY A 68 3.58 0.45 -6.79
C GLY A 68 2.48 0.80 -5.78
N ILE A 69 2.77 0.71 -4.47
CA ILE A 69 1.89 1.17 -3.40
C ILE A 69 2.30 2.57 -2.93
N GLU A 70 1.32 3.44 -2.75
CA GLU A 70 1.50 4.67 -1.99
C GLU A 70 1.30 4.44 -0.49
N MET A 71 2.14 5.07 0.33
CA MET A 71 2.12 4.93 1.79
C MET A 71 0.82 5.50 2.40
N ASN A 72 -0.19 4.65 2.54
CA ASN A 72 -1.49 5.00 3.12
C ASN A 72 -1.49 4.78 4.65
N PRO A 73 -2.11 5.66 5.46
CA PRO A 73 -2.37 5.45 6.88
C PRO A 73 -2.84 4.04 7.30
N ALA A 74 -3.56 3.31 6.45
CA ALA A 74 -4.01 1.93 6.70
C ALA A 74 -2.87 0.94 6.99
N LEU A 75 -1.71 1.09 6.33
CA LEU A 75 -0.51 0.29 6.62
C LEU A 75 0.11 0.67 7.97
N ARG A 76 -0.01 1.93 8.39
CA ARG A 76 0.49 2.40 9.68
C ARG A 76 -0.36 1.84 10.84
N GLU A 77 -1.66 1.64 10.62
CA GLU A 77 -2.53 0.95 11.58
C GLU A 77 -2.21 -0.54 11.74
N LEU A 78 -1.53 -1.18 10.77
CA LEU A 78 -1.07 -2.57 10.87
C LEU A 78 -0.16 -2.77 12.08
N VAL A 79 0.72 -1.79 12.35
CA VAL A 79 1.64 -1.79 13.49
C VAL A 79 0.87 -1.86 14.81
N ALA A 80 -0.32 -1.25 14.88
CA ALA A 80 -1.14 -1.23 16.09
C ALA A 80 -1.98 -2.49 16.30
N LYS A 81 -2.18 -3.31 15.25
CA LYS A 81 -3.03 -4.53 15.30
C LYS A 81 -2.26 -5.81 15.57
N VAL A 82 -0.92 -5.79 15.60
CA VAL A 82 -0.13 -6.93 16.07
C VAL A 82 -0.40 -7.10 17.56
N LYS A 83 -1.08 -8.19 17.91
CA LYS A 83 -1.30 -8.52 19.31
C LYS A 83 0.02 -8.94 19.95
N ALA A 84 0.18 -8.60 21.23
CA ALA A 84 1.37 -8.95 22.00
C ALA A 84 1.55 -10.46 22.26
N ASP A 85 0.57 -11.30 21.88
CA ASP A 85 0.53 -12.75 22.12
C ASP A 85 0.86 -13.61 20.88
N ASP A 86 1.30 -13.00 19.77
CA ASP A 86 1.69 -13.76 18.57
C ASP A 86 3.03 -14.51 18.79
N PRO A 87 3.08 -15.85 18.61
CA PRO A 87 4.28 -16.64 18.89
C PRO A 87 5.41 -16.46 17.85
N PHE A 88 5.12 -15.92 16.66
CA PHE A 88 6.08 -15.81 15.56
C PHE A 88 6.44 -14.37 15.21
N ILE A 89 5.55 -13.40 15.50
CA ILE A 89 5.72 -11.99 15.12
C ILE A 89 5.89 -11.13 16.37
N SER A 90 7.13 -10.74 16.66
CA SER A 90 7.43 -9.84 17.78
C SER A 90 7.06 -8.37 17.50
N GLY A 91 6.89 -7.99 16.23
CA GLY A 91 6.52 -6.63 15.83
C GLY A 91 6.54 -6.43 14.31
N ILE A 92 5.81 -5.43 13.83
CA ILE A 92 5.78 -4.97 12.43
C ILE A 92 6.19 -3.50 12.41
N ARG A 93 6.94 -3.07 11.40
CA ARG A 93 7.45 -1.70 11.25
C ARG A 93 7.37 -1.23 9.81
#